data_AF-A0A5C7A0C3-F1
#
_entry.id   AF-A0A5C7A0C3-F1
#
_cell.length_a   1.000
_cell.length_b   1.000
_cell.length_c   1.000
_cell.angle_alpha   90.00
_cell.angle_beta   90.00
_cell.angle_gamma   90.00
#
_symmetry.space_group_name_H-M   'P 1'
#
loop_
_entity.id
_entity.type
_entity.pdbx_description
1 polymer ?
#
loop_
_entity_poly.entity_id
_entity_poly.type
_entity_poly.pdbx_seq_one_letter_code
_entity_poly.pdbx_strand_id
1 'polypeptide(L)' 'MADICLLDTSILLNILDVPNRNQQRKPVLDDFEVYISTGCKFIIPLVVAVEVGNHISQNGDGTM' A
#
# COMPACT_ATOMS: atom_id res chain seq x y z
N MET A 1 -15.43 0.86 19.19
CA MET A 1 -13.98 0.60 19.16
C MET A 1 -13.52 0.90 17.75
N ALA A 2 -12.38 1.58 17.57
CA ALA A 2 -11.81 1.79 16.25
C ALA A 2 -11.13 0.49 15.80
N ASP A 3 -11.41 0.04 14.58
CA ASP A 3 -10.76 -1.14 14.02
C ASP A 3 -9.27 -0.89 13.82
N ILE A 4 -8.48 -1.97 13.81
CA ILE A 4 -7.05 -1.92 13.50
C ILE A 4 -6.82 -2.68 12.21
N CYS A 5 -6.30 -1.97 11.21
CA CYS A 5 -6.05 -2.46 9.87
C CYS A 5 -4.54 -2.66 9.68
N LEU A 6 -4.08 -3.91 9.54
CA LEU A 6 -2.68 -4.20 9.17
C LEU A 6 -2.53 -4.06 7.66
N LEU A 7 -1.60 -3.21 7.22
CA LEU A 7 -1.34 -3.01 5.81
C LEU A 7 -0.40 -4.08 5.27
N ASP A 8 -0.79 -4.67 4.14
CA ASP A 8 0.02 -5.58 3.35
C ASP A 8 0.84 -4.82 2.30
N THR A 9 1.90 -5.45 1.80
CA THR A 9 2.77 -4.95 0.73
C THR A 9 1.98 -4.54 -0.51
N SER A 10 1.07 -5.39 -0.99
CA SER A 10 0.27 -5.10 -2.19
C SER A 10 -0.60 -3.86 -2.03
N ILE A 11 -1.22 -3.68 -0.86
CA ILE A 11 -2.05 -2.52 -0.54
C ILE A 11 -1.21 -1.24 -0.57
N LEU A 12 -0.04 -1.25 0.07
CA LEU A 12 0.85 -0.09 0.08
C LEU A 12 1.41 0.24 -1.31
N LEU A 13 1.75 -0.75 -2.14
CA LEU A 13 2.21 -0.50 -3.52
C LEU A 13 1.12 0.20 -4.37
N ASN A 14 -0.15 -0.15 -4.14
CA ASN A 14 -1.28 0.51 -4.78
C ASN A 14 -1.51 1.94 -4.25
N ILE A 15 -1.45 2.15 -2.93
CA ILE A 15 -1.60 3.47 -2.30
C ILE A 15 -0.48 4.43 -2.73
N LEU A 16 0.76 3.94 -2.77
CA LEU A 16 1.95 4.70 -3.18
C LEU A 16 2.08 4.88 -4.70
N ASP A 17 1.14 4.31 -5.47
CA ASP A 17 1.12 4.41 -6.93
C ASP A 17 2.40 3.91 -7.61
N VAL A 18 2.93 2.77 -7.13
CA VAL A 18 4.18 2.20 -7.66
C VAL A 18 3.94 1.67 -9.08
N PRO A 19 4.66 2.16 -10.11
CA PRO A 19 4.48 1.71 -11.50
C PRO A 19 4.55 0.20 -11.63
N ASN A 20 3.73 -0.41 -12.49
CA ASN A 20 3.67 -1.85 -12.72
C ASN A 20 3.32 -2.71 -11.48
N ARG A 21 2.98 -2.10 -10.34
CA ARG A 21 2.63 -2.78 -9.06
C ARG A 21 1.36 -2.21 -8.41
N ASN A 22 0.60 -1.39 -9.15
CA ASN A 22 -0.56 -0.63 -8.69
C ASN A 22 -1.85 -1.01 -9.45
N GLN A 23 -1.98 -2.26 -9.94
CA GLN A 23 -3.09 -2.69 -10.80
C GLN A 23 -4.48 -2.59 -10.14
N GLN A 24 -4.52 -2.56 -8.81
CA GLN A 24 -5.75 -2.51 -8.01
C GLN A 24 -5.93 -1.15 -7.32
N ARG A 25 -5.26 -0.09 -7.81
CA ARG A 25 -5.21 1.20 -7.11
C ARG A 25 -6.59 1.78 -6.84
N LYS A 26 -7.49 1.77 -7.82
CA LYS A 26 -8.83 2.33 -7.64
C LYS A 26 -9.63 1.65 -6.51
N PRO A 27 -9.88 0.33 -6.55
CA PRO A 27 -10.60 -0.32 -5.46
C PRO A 27 -9.88 -0.22 -4.12
N VAL A 28 -8.54 -0.29 -4.09
CA VAL A 28 -7.77 -0.10 -2.85
C VAL A 28 -7.98 1.28 -2.24
N LEU A 29 -7.99 2.35 -3.04
CA LEU A 29 -8.24 3.70 -2.54
C LEU A 29 -9.70 3.91 -2.13
N ASP A 30 -10.65 3.33 -2.86
CA ASP A 30 -12.07 3.39 -2.51
C ASP A 30 -12.30 2.72 -1.13
N ASP A 31 -11.71 1.55 -0.88
CA ASP A 31 -11.77 0.86 0.43
C ASP A 31 -11.02 1.63 1.53
N PHE A 32 -9.85 2.18 1.21
CA PHE A 32 -9.04 2.95 2.15
C PHE A 32 -9.78 4.19 2.65
N GLU A 33 -10.50 4.91 1.78
CA GLU A 33 -11.36 6.03 2.15
C GLU A 33 -12.49 5.61 3.09
N VAL A 34 -13.13 4.46 2.83
CA VAL A 34 -14.14 3.89 3.72
C VAL A 34 -13.55 3.62 5.10
N TYR A 35 -12.38 2.97 5.20
CA TYR A 35 -11.74 2.67 6.49
C TYR A 35 -11.23 3.93 7.23
N ILE A 36 -10.82 4.97 6.50
CA ILE A 36 -10.51 6.28 7.12
C ILE A 36 -11.78 6.86 7.75
N SER A 37 -12.91 6.81 7.04
CA SER A 37 -14.18 7.38 7.51
C SER A 37 -14.74 6.68 8.75
N THR A 38 -14.42 5.39 8.97
CA THR A 38 -14.78 4.65 10.19
C THR A 38 -13.83 4.90 11.36
N GLY A 39 -12.74 5.65 11.14
CA GLY A 39 -11.72 5.90 12.13
C GLY A 39 -10.75 4.73 12.34
N CYS A 40 -10.60 3.82 11.37
CA CYS A 40 -9.63 2.70 11.47
C CYS A 40 -8.22 3.24 11.76
N LYS A 41 -7.48 2.52 12.60
CA LYS A 41 -6.04 2.74 12.81
C LYS A 41 -5.26 1.80 11.91
N PHE A 42 -4.42 2.37 11.05
CA PHE A 42 -3.57 1.58 10.16
C PHE A 42 -2.20 1.34 10.78
N ILE A 43 -1.73 0.09 10.69
CA ILE A 43 -0.39 -0.31 11.13
C ILE A 43 0.34 -0.84 9.90
N ILE A 44 1.56 -0.34 9.68
CA ILE A 44 2.48 -0.88 8.69
C ILE A 44 3.46 -1.79 9.43
N PRO A 45 3.40 -3.12 9.23
CA PRO A 45 4.41 -4.02 9.75
C PRO A 45 5.79 -3.66 9.19
N LEU A 46 6.84 -3.80 10.01
CA LEU A 46 8.21 -3.50 9.56
C LEU A 46 8.59 -4.32 8.31
N VAL A 47 8.21 -5.60 8.27
CA VAL A 47 8.48 -6.48 7.12
C VAL A 47 7.86 -5.95 5.82
N VAL A 48 6.64 -5.43 5.90
CA VAL A 48 5.93 -4.84 4.77
C VAL A 48 6.64 -3.58 4.27
N ALA A 49 7.15 -2.74 5.18
CA ALA A 49 7.94 -1.57 4.78
C ALA A 49 9.23 -1.98 4.03
N VAL A 50 9.91 -3.04 4.47
CA VAL A 50 11.11 -3.57 3.80
C VAL A 50 10.77 -4.14 2.42
N GLU A 51 9.68 -4.92 2.32
CA GLU A 51 9.23 -5.51 1.05
C GLU A 51 8.81 -4.44 0.02
N VAL A 52 8.05 -3.43 0.45
CA VAL A 52 7.67 -2.28 -0.39
C VAL A 52 8.93 -1.56 -0.88
N GLY A 53 9.89 -1.29 0.01
CA GLY A 53 11.16 -0.67 -0.36
C GLY A 53 11.93 -1.49 -1.39
N ASN A 54 11.99 -2.81 -1.21
CA ASN A 54 12.62 -3.71 -2.17
C ASN A 54 11.90 -3.67 -3.53
N HIS A 55 10.57 -3.75 -3.56
CA HIS A 55 9.81 -3.62 -4.81
C HIS A 55 10.05 -2.29 -5.53
N ILE A 56 10.06 -1.17 -4.80
CA ILE A 56 10.34 0.15 -5.38
C ILE A 56 11.77 0.21 -5.95
N SER A 57 12.77 -0.29 -5.21
CA SER A 57 14.17 -0.29 -5.66
C SER A 57 14.39 -1.13 -6.93
N GLN A 58 13.61 -2.19 -7.10
CA GLN A 58 13.65 -3.06 -8.27
C GLN A 58 12.71 -2.61 -9.39
N ASN A 59 11.91 -1.56 -9.17
CA ASN A 59 10.98 -0.99 -10.16
C ASN A 59 11.65 0.05 -11.06
N GLY A 60 12.94 -0.13 -11.33
CA GLY A 60 13.64 0.56 -12.42
C GLY A 60 13.42 -0.24 -13.70
N ASP A 61 12.94 0.40 -14.75
CA ASP A 61 12.83 -0.18 -16.09
C ASP A 61 14.19 -0.30 -16.81
N GLY A 62 15.29 0.03 -16.12
CA GLY A 62 16.63 0.06 -16.70
C GLY A 62 16.82 1.18 -17.73
N THR A 63 15.86 2.09 -17.88
CA THR A 63 15.99 3.24 -18.77
C THR A 63 16.36 4.48 -17.96
N MET A 64 17.66 4.80 -17.99
CA MET A 64 18.20 6.14 -17.71
C MET A 64 18.58 6.79 -19.03
#